data_AF-A0AAU2AX95-F1
#
_entry.id   AF-A0AAU2AX95-F1
#
_cell.length_a   1.000
_cell.length_b   1.000
_cell.length_c   1.000
_cell.angle_alpha   90.00
_cell.angle_beta   90.00
_cell.angle_gamma   90.00
#
_symmetry.space_group_name_H-M   'P 1'
#
loop_
_entity.id
_entity.type
_entity.pdbx_description
1 polymer ?
#
loop_
_entity_poly.entity_id
_entity_poly.type
_entity_poly.pdbx_seq_one_letter_code
_entity_poly.pdbx_strand_id
1 'polypeptide(L)'
;MNSPMSEVLLLHSTASVIDDTTRLLPESSSPSFLPDPFEVGRQISELGGLITSMGDEYLLRVDVSPPQEHTARTAEAFAHAVGNVAEAASALGTVSQQLAFFARTAGLHGEPGYAEVRSLITQTIDSAVGRARISLTQAAQGLRTAASTISPPSVRLQQATLARSPAAPTAGPSPASAAASAPPTQRAPSLTR
;
A
#
# COMPACT_ATOMS: atom_id res chain seq x y z
N MET A 1 11.48 -11.24 13.86
CA MET A 1 10.14 -11.76 14.22
C MET A 1 9.11 -10.85 13.57
N ASN A 2 8.26 -11.38 12.69
CA ASN A 2 7.24 -10.61 12.01
C ASN A 2 6.09 -10.32 12.98
N SER A 3 5.91 -9.05 13.34
CA SER A 3 4.76 -8.64 14.14
C SER A 3 3.55 -8.40 13.23
N PRO A 4 2.31 -8.62 13.70
CA PRO A 4 1.10 -8.32 12.93
C PRO A 4 1.07 -6.88 12.38
N MET A 5 1.58 -5.92 13.15
CA MET A 5 1.65 -4.52 12.72
C MET A 5 2.64 -4.31 11.57
N SER A 6 3.81 -4.98 11.62
CA SER A 6 4.78 -4.94 10.53
C SER A 6 4.20 -5.50 9.23
N GLU A 7 3.46 -6.61 9.31
CA GLU A 7 2.80 -7.22 8.15
C GLU A 7 1.74 -6.28 7.55
N VAL A 8 0.91 -5.67 8.40
CA VAL A 8 -0.11 -4.70 7.97
C VAL A 8 0.49 -3.49 7.27
N LEU A 9 1.59 -2.95 7.80
CA LEU A 9 2.29 -1.82 7.18
C LEU A 9 2.87 -2.19 5.83
N LEU A 10 3.47 -3.38 5.71
CA LEU A 10 4.03 -3.86 4.45
C LEU A 10 2.93 -4.07 3.39
N LEU A 11 1.81 -4.70 3.75
CA LEU A 11 0.67 -4.90 2.86
C LEU A 11 0.11 -3.56 2.35
N HIS A 12 -0.06 -2.57 3.24
CA HIS A 12 -0.49 -1.23 2.85
C HIS A 12 0.52 -0.51 1.96
N SER A 13 1.82 -0.60 2.30
CA SER A 13 2.88 0.00 1.49
C SER A 13 2.90 -0.58 0.09
N THR A 14 2.81 -1.91 -0.03
CA THR A 14 2.80 -2.60 -1.32
C THR A 14 1.57 -2.22 -2.14
N ALA A 15 0.39 -2.16 -1.51
CA ALA A 15 -0.83 -1.69 -2.17
C ALA A 15 -0.70 -0.25 -2.70
N SER A 16 -0.01 0.63 -1.97
CA SER A 16 0.26 2.01 -2.44
C SER A 16 1.15 2.04 -3.67
N VAL A 17 2.21 1.21 -3.70
CA VAL A 17 3.10 1.12 -4.86
C VAL A 17 2.34 0.60 -6.10
N ILE A 18 1.44 -0.37 -5.92
CA ILE A 18 0.58 -0.86 -7.00
C ILE A 18 -0.38 0.23 -7.50
N ASP A 19 -0.98 1.04 -6.61
CA ASP A 19 -1.82 2.17 -7.02
C ASP A 19 -1.02 3.18 -7.85
N ASP A 20 0.19 3.51 -7.41
CA ASP A 20 1.04 4.46 -8.12
C ASP A 20 1.38 3.93 -9.52
N THR A 21 1.71 2.65 -9.64
CA THR A 21 1.91 1.96 -10.93
C THR A 21 0.65 1.99 -11.80
N THR A 22 -0.52 1.79 -11.19
CA THR A 22 -1.82 1.83 -11.89
C THR A 22 -2.10 3.21 -12.50
N ARG A 23 -1.67 4.29 -11.84
CA ARG A 23 -1.81 5.66 -12.36
C ARG A 23 -0.88 5.95 -13.54
N LEU A 24 0.22 5.21 -13.67
CA LEU A 24 1.16 5.35 -14.79
C LEU A 24 0.75 4.56 -16.03
N LEU A 25 -0.28 3.71 -15.94
CA LEU A 25 -0.81 3.03 -17.11
C LEU A 25 -1.33 4.03 -18.15
N PRO A 26 -1.13 3.76 -19.45
CA PRO A 26 -1.63 4.62 -20.53
C PRO A 26 -3.09 4.99 -20.31
N GLU A 27 -3.42 6.26 -20.54
CA GLU A 27 -4.81 6.68 -20.51
C GLU A 27 -5.56 6.15 -21.72
N SER A 28 -6.79 5.66 -21.51
CA SER A 28 -7.75 5.31 -22.56
C SER A 28 -8.25 6.55 -23.34
N SER A 29 -7.79 7.75 -22.99
CA SER A 29 -8.40 9.03 -23.34
C SER A 29 -7.99 9.56 -24.71
N SER A 30 -8.10 8.77 -25.79
CA SER A 30 -8.41 9.25 -27.15
C SER A 30 -8.28 8.12 -28.18
N PRO A 31 -9.30 7.85 -29.02
CA PRO A 31 -9.20 6.86 -30.11
C PRO A 31 -8.14 7.20 -31.18
N SER A 32 -7.55 8.39 -31.09
CA SER A 32 -6.59 8.93 -32.06
C SER A 32 -5.12 8.64 -31.73
N PHE A 33 -4.78 8.33 -30.47
CA PHE A 33 -3.41 8.17 -30.02
C PHE A 33 -3.16 6.75 -29.52
N LEU A 34 -2.18 6.08 -30.13
CA LEU A 34 -1.68 4.80 -29.66
C LEU A 34 -0.69 5.04 -28.50
N PRO A 35 -0.64 4.17 -27.48
CA PRO A 35 0.38 4.25 -26.44
C PRO A 35 1.79 4.19 -27.01
N ASP A 36 2.74 4.89 -26.37
CA ASP A 36 4.15 4.80 -26.72
C ASP A 36 4.69 3.38 -26.39
N PRO A 37 5.23 2.63 -27.37
CA PRO A 37 5.81 1.31 -27.13
C PRO A 37 6.90 1.28 -26.04
N PHE A 38 7.70 2.35 -25.92
CA PHE A 38 8.75 2.41 -24.90
C PHE A 38 8.17 2.49 -23.49
N GLU A 39 7.12 3.30 -23.32
CA GLU A 39 6.39 3.41 -22.06
C GLU A 39 5.70 2.10 -21.68
N VAL A 40 5.10 1.40 -22.63
CA VAL A 40 4.51 0.07 -22.39
C VAL A 40 5.59 -0.94 -21.95
N GLY A 41 6.75 -0.95 -22.60
CA GLY A 41 7.87 -1.83 -22.21
C GLY A 41 8.43 -1.51 -20.82
N ARG A 42 8.52 -0.23 -20.47
CA ARG A 42 8.91 0.23 -19.12
C ARG A 42 7.91 -0.25 -18.07
N GLN A 43 6.61 -0.07 -18.32
CA GLN A 43 5.56 -0.53 -17.41
C GLN A 43 5.59 -2.05 -17.21
N ILE A 44 5.78 -2.85 -18.27
CA ILE A 44 5.95 -4.31 -18.12
C ILE A 44 7.14 -4.66 -17.22
N SER A 45 8.25 -3.93 -17.36
CA SER A 45 9.46 -4.14 -16.55
C SER A 45 9.22 -3.77 -15.08
N GLU A 46 8.53 -2.65 -14.82
CA GLU A 46 8.13 -2.22 -13.47
C GLU A 46 7.23 -3.28 -12.80
N LEU A 47 6.24 -3.81 -13.53
CA LEU A 47 5.38 -4.90 -13.04
C LEU A 47 6.18 -6.19 -12.75
N GLY A 48 7.17 -6.53 -13.58
CA GLY A 48 8.09 -7.64 -13.32
C GLY A 48 8.90 -7.46 -12.03
N GLY A 49 9.31 -6.24 -11.73
CA GLY A 49 9.95 -5.88 -10.45
C GLY A 49 9.03 -6.11 -9.25
N LEU A 50 7.76 -5.69 -9.35
CA LEU A 50 6.76 -5.91 -8.30
C LEU A 50 6.48 -7.39 -8.05
N ILE A 51 6.36 -8.19 -9.12
CA ILE A 51 6.20 -9.64 -9.03
C ILE A 51 7.35 -10.27 -8.25
N THR A 52 8.58 -9.90 -8.57
CA THR A 52 9.78 -10.43 -7.89
C THR A 52 9.78 -10.05 -6.42
N SER A 53 9.57 -8.76 -6.10
CA SER A 53 9.55 -8.28 -4.72
C SER A 53 8.46 -8.96 -3.87
N MET A 54 7.24 -9.10 -4.38
CA MET A 54 6.18 -9.81 -3.66
C MET A 54 6.43 -11.32 -3.58
N GLY A 55 7.08 -11.91 -4.59
CA GLY A 55 7.51 -13.30 -4.57
C GLY A 55 8.53 -13.57 -3.47
N ASP A 56 9.50 -12.68 -3.29
CA ASP A 56 10.49 -12.75 -2.20
C ASP A 56 9.81 -12.65 -0.84
N GLU A 57 8.88 -11.71 -0.67
CA GLU A 57 8.09 -11.57 0.56
C GLU A 57 7.22 -12.82 0.84
N TYR A 58 6.66 -13.45 -0.19
CA TYR A 58 5.97 -14.73 -0.05
C TYR A 58 6.93 -15.83 0.44
N LEU A 59 8.08 -16.01 -0.22
CA LEU A 59 9.07 -17.03 0.10
C LEU A 59 9.60 -16.91 1.54
N LEU A 60 9.89 -15.67 1.97
CA LEU A 60 10.32 -15.38 3.34
C LEU A 60 9.31 -15.83 4.41
N ARG A 61 8.01 -15.87 4.08
CA ARG A 61 6.95 -16.22 5.04
C ARG A 61 6.62 -17.70 5.07
N VAL A 62 6.72 -18.39 3.93
CA VAL A 62 6.46 -19.84 3.85
C VAL A 62 7.59 -20.67 4.45
N ASP A 63 8.79 -20.12 4.58
CA ASP A 63 9.94 -20.80 5.21
C ASP A 63 9.85 -20.81 6.76
N VAL A 64 8.93 -20.05 7.37
CA VAL A 64 8.73 -20.03 8.83
C VAL A 64 7.89 -21.23 9.26
N SER A 65 8.44 -22.08 10.17
CA SER A 65 7.72 -23.25 10.70
C SER A 65 7.74 -23.32 12.24
N PRO A 66 6.56 -23.43 12.90
CA PRO A 66 5.23 -23.27 12.35
C PRO A 66 4.92 -21.79 12.06
N PRO A 67 4.25 -21.45 10.93
CA PRO A 67 3.89 -20.07 10.64
C PRO A 67 2.78 -19.61 11.58
N GLN A 68 2.89 -18.36 12.05
CA GLN A 68 1.78 -17.70 12.73
C GLN A 68 0.66 -17.42 11.72
N GLU A 69 -0.60 -17.40 12.16
CA GLU A 69 -1.76 -17.24 11.27
C GLU A 69 -1.68 -15.96 10.42
N HIS A 70 -1.28 -14.83 11.01
CA HIS A 70 -1.11 -13.58 10.26
C HIS A 70 0.01 -13.65 9.22
N THR A 71 1.06 -14.43 9.49
CA THR A 71 2.17 -14.66 8.54
C THR A 71 1.69 -15.49 7.36
N ALA A 72 0.92 -16.56 7.59
CA ALA A 72 0.31 -17.37 6.54
C ALA A 72 -0.64 -16.55 5.65
N ARG A 73 -1.55 -15.78 6.27
CA ARG A 73 -2.48 -14.89 5.54
C ARG A 73 -1.74 -13.83 4.71
N THR A 74 -0.62 -13.30 5.23
CA THR A 74 0.18 -12.33 4.48
C THR A 74 0.85 -12.99 3.28
N ALA A 75 1.37 -14.21 3.43
CA ALA A 75 1.92 -14.98 2.31
C ALA A 75 0.85 -15.23 1.22
N GLU A 76 -0.35 -15.69 1.60
CA GLU A 76 -1.47 -15.88 0.66
C GLU A 76 -1.84 -14.58 -0.07
N ALA A 77 -1.88 -13.46 0.64
CA ALA A 77 -2.17 -12.15 0.05
C ALA A 77 -1.13 -11.75 -1.01
N PHE A 78 0.16 -11.98 -0.75
CA PHE A 78 1.21 -11.74 -1.74
C PHE A 78 1.09 -12.68 -2.94
N ALA A 79 0.83 -13.98 -2.73
CA ALA A 79 0.65 -14.92 -3.83
C ALA A 79 -0.52 -14.52 -4.75
N HIS A 80 -1.65 -14.11 -4.18
CA HIS A 80 -2.79 -13.60 -4.95
C HIS A 80 -2.47 -12.29 -5.68
N ALA A 81 -1.77 -11.36 -5.02
CA ALA A 81 -1.37 -10.10 -5.64
C ALA A 81 -0.39 -10.33 -6.81
N VAL A 82 0.57 -11.25 -6.67
CA VAL A 82 1.47 -11.67 -7.76
C VAL A 82 0.68 -12.15 -8.97
N GLY A 83 -0.34 -13.00 -8.77
CA GLY A 83 -1.19 -13.47 -9.86
C GLY A 83 -1.86 -12.33 -10.63
N ASN A 84 -2.43 -11.37 -9.91
CA ASN A 84 -3.10 -10.21 -10.51
C ASN A 84 -2.11 -9.26 -11.22
N VAL A 85 -0.93 -9.03 -10.65
CA VAL A 85 0.12 -8.20 -11.29
C VAL A 85 0.66 -8.89 -12.54
N ALA A 86 0.82 -10.21 -12.53
CA ALA A 86 1.21 -10.99 -13.71
C ALA A 86 0.14 -10.94 -14.82
N GLU A 87 -1.14 -10.97 -14.47
CA GLU A 87 -2.23 -10.77 -15.43
C GLU A 87 -2.16 -9.37 -16.07
N ALA A 88 -1.91 -8.33 -15.27
CA ALA A 88 -1.73 -6.98 -15.79
C ALA A 88 -0.53 -6.88 -16.76
N ALA A 89 0.60 -7.51 -16.41
CA ALA A 89 1.77 -7.56 -17.30
C ALA A 89 1.47 -8.29 -18.61
N SER A 90 0.72 -9.41 -18.55
CA SER A 90 0.27 -10.15 -19.73
C SER A 90 -0.65 -9.30 -20.63
N ALA A 91 -1.56 -8.54 -20.04
CA ALA A 91 -2.43 -7.63 -20.76
C ALA A 91 -1.62 -6.51 -21.47
N LEU A 92 -0.61 -5.92 -20.82
CA LEU A 92 0.31 -4.99 -21.48
C LEU A 92 1.19 -5.65 -22.56
N GLY A 93 1.50 -6.94 -22.41
CA GLY A 93 2.11 -7.74 -23.48
C GLY A 93 1.24 -7.79 -24.73
N THR A 94 -0.09 -7.89 -24.57
CA THR A 94 -1.03 -7.81 -25.70
C THR A 94 -0.96 -6.43 -26.38
N VAL A 95 -0.89 -5.34 -25.61
CA VAL A 95 -0.70 -3.99 -26.16
C VAL A 95 0.56 -3.92 -27.00
N SER A 96 1.69 -4.43 -26.49
CA SER A 96 2.97 -4.45 -27.20
C SER A 96 2.88 -5.21 -28.54
N GLN A 97 2.17 -6.34 -28.57
CA GLN A 97 1.95 -7.11 -29.79
C GLN A 97 1.14 -6.33 -30.83
N GLN A 98 0.09 -5.63 -30.39
CA GLN A 98 -0.74 -4.80 -31.27
C GLN A 98 0.03 -3.59 -31.81
N LEU A 99 0.84 -2.93 -30.98
CA LEU A 99 1.71 -1.83 -31.42
C LEU A 99 2.75 -2.31 -32.45
N ALA A 100 3.37 -3.47 -32.22
CA ALA A 100 4.31 -4.06 -33.17
C ALA A 100 3.63 -4.44 -34.49
N PHE A 101 2.40 -4.97 -34.43
CA PHE A 101 1.61 -5.26 -35.63
C PHE A 101 1.28 -3.97 -36.39
N PHE A 102 0.79 -2.94 -35.71
CA PHE A 102 0.50 -1.63 -36.29
C PHE A 102 1.70 -1.03 -37.01
N ALA A 103 2.87 -1.02 -36.35
CA ALA A 103 4.12 -0.51 -36.91
C ALA A 103 4.53 -1.26 -38.20
N ARG A 104 4.38 -2.59 -38.22
CA ARG A 104 4.66 -3.40 -39.43
C ARG A 104 3.68 -3.13 -40.56
N THR A 105 2.43 -2.77 -40.25
CA THR A 105 1.39 -2.50 -41.25
C THR A 105 1.28 -1.03 -41.65
N ALA A 106 2.14 -0.14 -41.13
CA ALA A 106 2.09 1.28 -41.41
C ALA A 106 2.35 1.63 -42.90
N GLY A 107 2.81 0.70 -43.73
CA GLY A 107 2.88 0.90 -45.19
C GLY A 107 1.55 0.79 -45.93
N LEU A 108 0.51 0.25 -45.28
CA LEU A 108 -0.73 -0.20 -45.94
C LEU A 108 -1.89 0.80 -45.83
N HIS A 109 -1.61 2.08 -45.52
CA HIS A 109 -2.64 3.09 -45.20
C HIS A 109 -3.67 3.36 -46.31
N GLY A 110 -3.38 2.97 -47.56
CA GLY A 110 -4.28 3.11 -48.71
C GLY A 110 -5.04 1.84 -49.10
N GLU A 111 -4.78 0.71 -48.43
CA GLU A 111 -5.42 -0.56 -48.76
C GLU A 111 -6.87 -0.61 -48.25
N PRO A 112 -7.81 -1.20 -49.02
CA PRO A 112 -9.17 -1.42 -48.55
C PRO A 112 -9.14 -2.29 -47.28
N GLY A 113 -9.84 -1.85 -46.23
CA GLY A 113 -9.88 -2.53 -44.93
C GLY A 113 -8.85 -2.05 -43.90
N TYR A 114 -7.87 -1.21 -44.27
CA TYR A 114 -6.89 -0.68 -43.31
C TYR A 114 -7.54 0.09 -42.14
N ALA A 115 -8.57 0.88 -42.43
CA ALA A 115 -9.30 1.62 -41.41
C ALA A 115 -10.00 0.70 -40.38
N GLU A 116 -10.56 -0.43 -40.84
CA GLU A 116 -11.20 -1.42 -39.98
C GLU A 116 -10.17 -2.14 -39.11
N VAL A 117 -9.04 -2.56 -39.71
CA VAL A 117 -7.91 -3.16 -38.98
C VAL A 117 -7.37 -2.21 -37.92
N ARG A 118 -7.17 -0.93 -38.27
CA ARG A 118 -6.73 0.10 -37.31
C ARG A 118 -7.73 0.27 -36.17
N SER A 119 -9.03 0.29 -36.46
CA SER A 119 -10.06 0.37 -35.43
C SER A 119 -10.01 -0.82 -34.47
N LEU A 120 -9.85 -2.04 -34.99
CA LEU A 120 -9.74 -3.26 -34.19
C LEU A 120 -8.50 -3.27 -33.29
N ILE A 121 -7.36 -2.80 -33.81
CA ILE A 121 -6.11 -2.63 -33.05
C ILE A 121 -6.35 -1.68 -31.87
N THR A 122 -6.91 -0.49 -32.12
CA THR A 122 -7.18 0.50 -31.07
C THR A 122 -8.12 -0.06 -30.01
N GLN A 123 -9.20 -0.74 -30.42
CA GLN A 123 -10.13 -1.37 -29.48
C GLN A 123 -9.46 -2.48 -28.63
N THR A 124 -8.61 -3.29 -29.24
CA THR A 124 -7.87 -4.35 -28.55
C THR A 124 -6.89 -3.77 -27.53
N ILE A 125 -6.20 -2.68 -27.89
CA ILE A 125 -5.30 -1.96 -26.99
C ILE A 125 -6.08 -1.39 -25.80
N ASP A 126 -7.19 -0.70 -26.04
CA ASP A 126 -8.01 -0.11 -24.97
C ASP A 126 -8.55 -1.18 -24.02
N SER A 127 -9.07 -2.28 -24.56
CA SER A 127 -9.53 -3.42 -23.76
C SER A 127 -8.40 -4.06 -22.93
N ALA A 128 -7.20 -4.18 -23.50
CA ALA A 128 -6.04 -4.72 -22.79
C ALA A 128 -5.55 -3.79 -21.66
N VAL A 129 -5.47 -2.47 -21.90
CA VAL A 129 -5.14 -1.48 -20.87
C VAL A 129 -6.21 -1.47 -19.76
N GLY A 130 -7.49 -1.55 -20.12
CA GLY A 130 -8.59 -1.67 -19.16
C GLY A 130 -8.46 -2.91 -18.28
N ARG A 131 -8.15 -4.08 -18.87
CA ARG A 131 -7.87 -5.31 -18.09
C ARG A 131 -6.69 -5.14 -17.15
N ALA A 132 -5.57 -4.57 -17.62
CA ALA A 132 -4.41 -4.33 -16.76
C ALA A 132 -4.78 -3.47 -15.54
N ARG A 133 -5.54 -2.39 -15.75
CA ARG A 133 -6.00 -1.50 -14.69
C ARG A 133 -6.91 -2.22 -13.68
N ILE A 134 -7.82 -3.06 -14.15
CA ILE A 134 -8.71 -3.85 -13.30
C ILE A 134 -7.88 -4.81 -12.43
N SER A 135 -6.97 -5.59 -13.03
CA SER A 135 -6.16 -6.56 -12.29
C SER A 135 -5.26 -5.88 -11.25
N LEU A 136 -4.61 -4.74 -11.56
CA LEU A 136 -3.83 -3.99 -10.56
C LEU A 136 -4.70 -3.45 -9.42
N THR A 137 -5.89 -2.94 -9.73
CA THR A 137 -6.84 -2.47 -8.71
C THR A 137 -7.25 -3.63 -7.79
N GLN A 138 -7.50 -4.81 -8.35
CA GLN A 138 -7.82 -6.02 -7.58
C GLN A 138 -6.64 -6.47 -6.70
N ALA A 139 -5.40 -6.40 -7.20
CA ALA A 139 -4.20 -6.69 -6.42
C ALA A 139 -4.09 -5.77 -5.18
N ALA A 140 -4.14 -4.45 -5.40
CA ALA A 140 -4.05 -3.47 -4.31
C ALA A 140 -5.19 -3.64 -3.29
N GLN A 141 -6.42 -3.88 -3.76
CA GLN A 141 -7.56 -4.10 -2.88
C GLN A 141 -7.46 -5.40 -2.09
N GLY A 142 -6.94 -6.47 -2.68
CA GLY A 142 -6.68 -7.75 -2.01
C GLY A 142 -5.70 -7.58 -0.84
N LEU A 143 -4.59 -6.88 -1.07
CA LEU A 143 -3.60 -6.57 -0.03
C LEU A 143 -4.20 -5.74 1.13
N ARG A 144 -4.99 -4.71 0.83
CA ARG A 144 -5.68 -3.90 1.87
C ARG A 144 -6.70 -4.71 2.66
N THR A 145 -7.40 -5.62 1.98
CA THR A 145 -8.37 -6.52 2.62
C THR A 145 -7.63 -7.44 3.59
N ALA A 146 -6.54 -8.08 3.16
CA ALA A 146 -5.70 -8.91 4.02
C ALA A 146 -5.19 -8.13 5.24
N ALA A 147 -4.68 -6.91 5.05
CA ALA A 147 -4.23 -6.04 6.13
C ALA A 147 -5.34 -5.77 7.17
N SER A 148 -6.58 -5.54 6.71
CA SER A 148 -7.73 -5.30 7.58
C SER A 148 -8.16 -6.56 8.36
N THR A 149 -7.92 -7.76 7.80
CA THR A 149 -8.19 -9.02 8.53
C THR A 149 -7.16 -9.33 9.60
N ILE A 150 -5.89 -8.93 9.40
CA ILE A 150 -4.79 -9.15 10.36
C ILE A 150 -4.92 -8.19 11.55
N SER A 151 -5.26 -6.93 11.28
CA SER A 151 -5.49 -5.94 12.33
C SER A 151 -6.79 -5.17 12.07
N PRO A 152 -7.91 -5.67 12.63
CA PRO A 152 -9.20 -4.99 12.52
C PRO A 152 -9.10 -3.55 13.03
N PRO A 153 -9.86 -2.60 12.45
CA PRO A 153 -9.81 -1.20 12.85
C PRO A 153 -10.15 -0.98 14.33
N SER A 154 -10.99 -1.81 14.94
CA SER A 154 -11.28 -1.80 16.38
C SER A 154 -10.04 -2.06 17.24
N VAL A 155 -9.21 -3.05 16.86
CA VAL A 155 -7.97 -3.39 17.57
C VAL A 155 -6.94 -2.27 17.40
N ARG A 156 -6.84 -1.67 16.21
CA ARG A 156 -5.97 -0.51 15.98
C ARG A 156 -6.37 0.70 16.79
N LEU A 157 -7.67 1.00 16.88
CA LEU A 157 -8.19 2.11 17.69
C LEU A 157 -7.93 1.87 19.18
N GLN A 158 -8.11 0.64 19.67
CA GLN A 158 -7.78 0.28 21.05
C GLN A 158 -6.28 0.41 21.32
N GLN A 159 -5.41 -0.07 20.44
CA GLN A 159 -3.96 0.08 20.57
C GLN A 159 -3.52 1.54 20.52
N ALA A 160 -4.08 2.34 19.61
CA ALA A 160 -3.81 3.77 19.55
C ALA A 160 -4.30 4.51 20.80
N THR A 161 -5.43 4.10 21.39
CA THR A 161 -5.95 4.65 22.64
C THR A 161 -5.06 4.27 23.82
N LEU A 162 -4.60 3.01 23.90
CA LEU A 162 -3.66 2.54 24.91
C LEU A 162 -2.30 3.22 24.80
N ALA A 163 -1.79 3.42 23.58
CA ALA A 163 -0.54 4.13 23.33
C ALA A 163 -0.63 5.65 23.61
N ARG A 164 -1.83 6.22 23.52
CA ARG A 164 -2.11 7.63 23.85
C ARG A 164 -2.48 7.82 25.31
N SER A 165 -2.59 6.75 26.10
CA SER A 165 -2.89 6.84 27.52
C SER A 165 -1.71 7.54 28.22
N PRO A 166 -1.91 8.73 28.81
CA PRO A 166 -0.88 9.35 29.62
C PRO A 166 -0.62 8.39 30.78
N ALA A 167 0.64 8.02 31.00
CA ALA A 167 1.02 7.44 32.28
C ALA A 167 0.49 8.40 33.36
N ALA A 168 -0.39 7.90 34.22
CA ALA A 168 -0.87 8.66 35.37
C ALA A 168 0.37 9.18 36.12
N PRO A 169 0.46 10.48 36.46
CA PRO A 169 1.54 10.95 37.31
C PRO A 169 1.47 10.12 38.57
N THR A 170 2.54 9.37 38.82
CA THR A 170 2.74 8.64 40.06
C THR A 170 2.51 9.66 41.18
N ALA A 171 1.51 9.44 42.02
CA ALA A 171 1.23 10.28 43.16
C ALA A 171 2.47 10.26 44.07
N GLY A 172 3.33 11.26 43.90
CA GLY A 172 4.43 11.53 44.81
C GLY A 172 3.86 11.86 46.19
N PRO A 173 4.52 11.42 47.27
CA PRO A 173 4.02 11.64 48.62
C PRO A 173 3.92 13.14 48.91
N SER A 174 2.77 13.52 49.47
CA SER A 174 2.43 14.86 49.95
C SER A 174 3.58 15.48 50.78
N PRO A 175 4.11 16.66 50.42
CA PRO A 175 5.04 17.36 51.29
C PRO A 175 4.25 18.00 52.44
N ALA A 176 4.68 17.66 53.66
CA ALA A 176 4.15 18.13 54.92
C ALA A 176 4.15 19.66 55.03
N SER A 177 3.10 20.16 55.71
CA SER A 177 2.92 21.55 56.13
C SER A 177 4.14 22.02 56.95
N ALA A 178 4.84 23.05 56.46
CA ALA A 178 5.89 23.75 57.19
C ALA A 178 5.32 25.01 57.84
N ALA A 179 5.50 25.08 59.16
CA ALA A 179 5.09 26.16 60.05
C ALA A 179 5.74 27.51 59.69
N ALA A 180 4.99 28.60 59.89
CA ALA A 180 5.51 29.96 59.96
C ALA A 180 5.31 30.51 61.39
N SER A 181 6.42 30.71 62.10
CA SER A 181 6.58 31.56 63.31
C SER A 181 7.39 32.78 62.85
N ALA A 182 7.27 34.04 63.29
CA ALA A 182 6.60 34.79 64.39
C ALA A 182 6.69 36.31 63.97
N PRO A 183 6.74 37.37 64.83
CA PRO A 183 6.24 37.70 66.20
C PRO A 183 5.53 39.10 66.19
N PRO A 184 5.46 39.95 67.26
CA PRO A 184 5.51 39.78 68.72
C PRO A 184 4.26 40.32 69.46
N THR A 185 4.02 39.84 70.70
CA THR A 185 3.07 40.47 71.63
C THR A 185 3.83 40.92 72.88
N GLN A 186 3.84 42.23 73.14
CA GLN A 186 4.28 42.83 74.39
C GLN A 186 3.32 42.48 75.54
N ARG A 187 3.85 42.10 76.71
CA ARG A 187 3.42 42.62 78.02
C ARG A 187 4.39 42.21 79.13
N ALA A 188 4.90 43.21 79.85
CA ALA A 188 5.45 43.06 81.19
C ALA A 188 4.31 42.75 82.20
N PRO A 189 4.61 42.15 83.36
CA PRO A 189 4.82 42.98 84.55
C PRO A 189 5.87 42.50 85.58
N SER A 190 6.51 43.50 86.20
CA SER A 190 7.02 43.69 87.57
C SER A 190 7.27 42.58 88.62
N LEU A 191 8.36 42.81 89.40
CA LEU A 191 8.63 42.51 90.85
C LEU A 191 8.88 41.03 91.21
N THR A 192 9.86 40.59 92.04
CA THR A 192 10.43 41.16 93.28
C THR A 192 11.66 40.32 93.72
N ARG A 193 12.53 40.96 94.52
CA ARG A 193 13.43 40.44 95.59
C ARG A 193 14.93 40.45 95.34
#